data_AF-A0A1H8YF03-F1
#
_entry.id   AF-A0A1H8YF03-F1
#
_cell.length_a   1.000
_cell.length_b   1.000
_cell.length_c   1.000
_cell.angle_alpha   90.00
_cell.angle_beta   90.00
_cell.angle_gamma   90.00
#
_symmetry.space_group_name_H-M   'P 1'
#
loop_
_entity.id
_entity.type
_entity.pdbx_description
1 polymer ?
#
loop_
_entity_poly.entity_id
_entity_poly.type
_entity_poly.pdbx_seq_one_letter_code
_entity_poly.pdbx_strand_id
1 'polypeptide(L)'
;MDGEHGELDGRFLDALVAAVPEIERALAEAKAFTVIVREQDQAGFGTWLDRCRDGPVSGLAEGLKRDRAAVEAALELSWSTSPVEGQINRVKTLKRTMYGRAKLDLLRARVLSA
;
A
#
# COMPACT_ATOMS: atom_id res chain seq x y z
N MET A 1 0.38 -28.62 -10.47
CA MET A 1 -0.41 -29.05 -9.30
C MET A 1 -0.86 -27.84 -8.47
N ASP A 2 -0.90 -26.62 -9.02
CA ASP A 2 -1.25 -25.39 -8.27
C ASP A 2 -2.65 -24.85 -8.60
N GLY A 3 -3.33 -25.40 -9.62
CA GLY A 3 -4.62 -24.90 -10.10
C GLY A 3 -5.82 -25.26 -9.22
N GLU A 4 -5.78 -26.41 -8.56
CA GLU A 4 -6.91 -26.91 -7.74
C GLU A 4 -7.03 -26.16 -6.40
N HIS A 5 -5.90 -25.75 -5.82
CA HIS A 5 -5.88 -24.92 -4.60
C HIS A 5 -6.41 -23.50 -4.89
N GLY A 6 -6.02 -22.90 -6.02
CA GLY A 6 -6.51 -21.57 -6.41
C GLY A 6 -8.02 -21.53 -6.70
N GLU A 7 -8.60 -22.61 -7.21
CA GLU A 7 -10.05 -22.70 -7.45
C GLU A 7 -10.86 -22.90 -6.16
N LEU A 8 -10.32 -23.68 -5.20
CA LEU A 8 -10.91 -23.85 -3.87
C LEU A 8 -10.83 -22.56 -3.05
N ASP A 9 -9.71 -21.83 -3.13
CA ASP A 9 -9.54 -20.53 -2.48
C ASP A 9 -10.52 -19.49 -3.03
N GLY A 10 -10.73 -19.47 -4.36
CA GLY A 10 -11.71 -18.60 -5.00
C GLY A 10 -13.14 -18.86 -4.54
N ARG A 11 -13.57 -20.13 -4.51
CA ARG A 11 -14.90 -20.52 -4.03
C ARG A 11 -15.11 -20.18 -2.55
N PHE A 12 -14.09 -20.34 -1.72
CA PHE A 12 -14.15 -19.98 -0.32
C PHE A 12 -14.31 -18.46 -0.13
N LEU A 13 -13.54 -17.66 -0.88
CA LEU A 13 -13.65 -16.20 -0.86
C LEU A 13 -15.05 -15.73 -1.29
N ASP A 14 -15.61 -16.31 -2.35
CA ASP A 14 -16.96 -15.97 -2.82
C ASP A 14 -18.02 -16.27 -1.74
N ALA A 15 -17.93 -17.44 -1.10
CA ALA A 15 -18.83 -17.81 -0.02
C ALA A 15 -18.68 -16.89 1.20
N LEU A 16 -17.45 -16.50 1.55
CA LEU A 16 -17.17 -15.60 2.66
C LEU A 16 -17.72 -14.19 2.41
N VAL A 17 -17.53 -13.66 1.20
CA VAL A 17 -18.06 -12.35 0.80
C VAL A 17 -19.59 -12.37 0.83
N ALA A 18 -20.21 -13.42 0.32
CA ALA A 18 -21.67 -13.57 0.34
C ALA A 18 -22.24 -13.70 1.76
N ALA A 19 -21.49 -14.33 2.68
CA ALA A 19 -21.93 -14.54 4.06
C ALA A 19 -21.74 -13.32 4.97
N VAL A 20 -20.79 -12.42 4.65
CA VAL A 20 -20.42 -11.29 5.51
C VAL A 20 -20.47 -9.97 4.72
N PRO A 21 -21.58 -9.21 4.79
CA PRO A 21 -21.76 -7.96 4.05
C PRO A 21 -20.70 -6.89 4.35
N GLU A 22 -20.11 -6.91 5.54
CA GLU A 22 -19.03 -6.00 5.91
C GLU A 22 -17.75 -6.26 5.10
N ILE A 23 -17.44 -7.53 4.80
CA ILE A 23 -16.30 -7.90 3.95
C ILE A 23 -16.56 -7.50 2.50
N GLU A 24 -17.78 -7.70 2.00
CA GLU A 24 -18.18 -7.22 0.67
C GLU A 24 -17.99 -5.70 0.55
N ARG A 25 -18.45 -4.94 1.54
CA ARG A 25 -18.29 -3.49 1.61
C ARG A 25 -16.81 -3.09 1.65
N ALA A 26 -16.00 -3.73 2.50
CA ALA A 26 -14.57 -3.46 2.60
C ALA A 26 -13.85 -3.70 1.27
N LEU A 27 -14.20 -4.80 0.57
CA LEU A 27 -13.65 -5.15 -0.72
C LEU A 27 -14.03 -4.12 -1.79
N ALA A 28 -15.29 -3.68 -1.81
CA ALA A 28 -15.76 -2.64 -2.72
C ALA A 28 -15.04 -1.30 -2.48
N GLU A 29 -14.89 -0.89 -1.21
CA GLU A 29 -14.19 0.34 -0.82
C GLU A 29 -12.69 0.26 -1.21
N ALA A 30 -12.02 -0.87 -0.96
CA ALA A 30 -10.62 -1.08 -1.33
C ALA A 30 -10.40 -1.10 -2.86
N LYS A 31 -11.29 -1.77 -3.60
CA LYS A 31 -11.26 -1.79 -5.08
C LYS A 31 -11.44 -0.39 -5.66
N ALA A 32 -12.41 0.37 -5.14
CA ALA A 32 -12.63 1.75 -5.56
C ALA A 32 -11.39 2.63 -5.33
N PHE A 33 -10.71 2.48 -4.19
CA PHE A 33 -9.46 3.19 -3.92
C PHE A 33 -8.34 2.80 -4.90
N THR A 34 -8.24 1.52 -5.24
CA THR A 34 -7.23 1.03 -6.21
C THR A 34 -7.43 1.67 -7.58
N VAL A 35 -8.69 1.82 -8.01
CA VAL A 35 -9.03 2.51 -9.27
C VAL A 35 -8.60 3.97 -9.19
N ILE A 36 -8.94 4.68 -8.10
CA ILE A 36 -8.53 6.08 -7.89
C ILE A 36 -7.01 6.26 -8.00
N VAL A 37 -6.23 5.38 -7.36
CA VAL A 37 -4.76 5.46 -7.41
C VAL A 37 -4.23 5.16 -8.80
N ARG A 38 -4.78 4.13 -9.46
CA ARG A 38 -4.35 3.72 -10.81
C ARG A 38 -4.68 4.78 -11.87
N GLU A 39 -5.83 5.42 -11.74
CA GLU A 39 -6.33 6.43 -12.68
C GLU A 39 -5.97 7.86 -12.28
N GLN A 40 -5.28 8.03 -11.15
CA GLN A 40 -4.85 9.34 -10.65
C GLN A 40 -6.04 10.31 -10.41
N ASP A 41 -7.19 9.76 -10.00
CA ASP A 41 -8.45 10.50 -9.86
C ASP A 41 -8.55 11.26 -8.52
N GLN A 42 -8.01 12.48 -8.49
CA GLN A 42 -8.12 13.37 -7.33
C GLN A 42 -9.57 13.69 -6.93
N ALA A 43 -10.47 13.82 -7.90
CA ALA A 43 -11.86 14.17 -7.63
C ALA A 43 -12.60 12.99 -6.97
N GLY A 44 -12.36 11.78 -7.46
CA GLY A 44 -12.85 10.54 -6.88
C GLY A 44 -12.33 10.28 -5.48
N PHE A 45 -11.09 10.70 -5.17
CA PHE A 45 -10.50 10.54 -3.84
C PHE A 45 -11.32 11.20 -2.73
N GLY A 46 -11.76 12.45 -2.93
CA GLY A 46 -12.60 13.15 -1.94
C GLY A 46 -13.93 12.44 -1.68
N THR A 47 -14.60 12.03 -2.76
CA THR A 47 -15.87 11.27 -2.69
C THR A 47 -15.68 9.92 -1.99
N TRP A 48 -14.55 9.27 -2.22
CA TRP A 48 -14.21 8.00 -1.57
C TRP A 48 -13.98 8.17 -0.06
N LEU A 49 -13.30 9.23 0.37
CA LEU A 49 -13.10 9.51 1.81
C LEU A 49 -14.44 9.67 2.54
N ASP A 50 -15.38 10.41 1.97
CA ASP A 50 -16.68 10.62 2.60
C ASP A 50 -17.50 9.33 2.70
N ARG A 51 -17.48 8.49 1.66
CA ARG A 51 -18.16 7.20 1.63
C ARG A 51 -17.61 6.20 2.65
N CYS A 52 -16.30 6.25 2.93
CA CYS A 52 -15.65 5.29 3.84
C CYS A 52 -15.74 5.69 5.32
N ARG A 53 -16.27 6.88 5.65
CA ARG A 53 -16.30 7.45 7.01
C ARG A 53 -16.82 6.49 8.07
N ASP A 54 -17.95 5.85 7.79
CA ASP A 54 -18.62 4.89 8.69
C ASP A 54 -18.53 3.46 8.14
N GLY A 55 -17.43 3.19 7.43
CA GLY A 55 -17.18 1.92 6.75
C GLY A 55 -16.09 1.08 7.41
N PRO A 56 -15.95 -0.18 6.97
CA PRO A 56 -14.92 -1.09 7.44
C PRO A 56 -13.50 -0.58 7.19
N VAL A 57 -13.29 0.31 6.20
CA VAL A 57 -11.98 0.94 5.93
C VAL A 57 -11.85 2.37 6.49
N SER A 58 -12.76 2.79 7.39
CA SER A 58 -12.75 4.13 8.01
C SER A 58 -11.40 4.52 8.61
N GLY A 59 -10.70 3.59 9.27
CA GLY A 59 -9.36 3.83 9.82
C GLY A 59 -8.32 4.18 8.75
N LEU A 60 -8.39 3.55 7.57
CA LEU A 60 -7.56 3.88 6.43
C LEU A 60 -7.93 5.25 5.86
N ALA A 61 -9.22 5.51 5.66
CA ALA A 61 -9.71 6.78 5.13
C ALA A 61 -9.29 7.97 6.03
N GLU A 62 -9.43 7.85 7.35
CA GLU A 62 -8.99 8.88 8.30
C GLU A 62 -7.47 9.04 8.34
N GLY A 63 -6.71 7.98 8.11
CA GLY A 63 -5.26 8.04 7.90
C GLY A 63 -4.91 8.89 6.67
N LEU A 64 -5.48 8.53 5.52
CA LEU A 64 -5.21 9.22 4.25
C LEU A 64 -5.71 10.67 4.25
N LYS A 65 -6.80 10.95 4.97
CA LYS A 65 -7.33 12.31 5.14
C LYS A 65 -6.40 13.21 5.94
N ARG A 66 -5.69 12.68 6.95
CA ARG A 66 -4.64 13.43 7.67
C ARG A 66 -3.50 13.84 6.76
N ASP A 67 -3.14 12.97 5.81
CA ASP A 67 -2.06 13.21 4.83
C ASP A 67 -2.60 13.65 3.46
N ARG A 68 -3.80 14.25 3.42
CA ARG A 68 -4.54 14.54 2.17
C ARG A 68 -3.70 15.25 1.11
N ALA A 69 -2.97 16.29 1.48
CA ALA A 69 -2.13 17.05 0.54
C ALA A 69 -1.04 16.18 -0.10
N ALA A 70 -0.45 15.25 0.66
CA ALA A 70 0.56 14.33 0.13
C ALA A 70 -0.08 13.29 -0.81
N VAL A 71 -1.27 12.81 -0.48
CA VAL A 71 -2.01 11.86 -1.33
C VAL A 71 -2.47 12.52 -2.63
N GLU A 72 -3.03 13.73 -2.57
CA GLU A 72 -3.42 14.50 -3.76
C GLU A 72 -2.21 14.79 -4.66
N ALA A 73 -1.08 15.18 -4.07
CA ALA A 73 0.17 15.35 -4.81
C ALA A 73 0.66 14.04 -5.44
N ALA A 74 0.52 12.90 -4.76
CA ALA A 74 0.89 11.59 -5.31
C ALA A 74 -0.04 11.13 -6.45
N LEU A 75 -1.29 11.61 -6.48
CA LEU A 75 -2.20 11.41 -7.60
C LEU A 75 -1.89 12.37 -8.77
N GLU A 76 -1.41 13.59 -8.51
CA GLU A 76 -1.10 14.56 -9.57
C GLU A 76 0.25 14.33 -10.25
N LEU A 77 1.25 14.06 -9.43
CA LEU A 77 2.64 14.12 -9.84
C LEU A 77 3.12 12.76 -10.31
N SER A 78 3.99 12.76 -11.31
CA SER A 78 4.69 11.55 -11.78
C SER A 78 5.82 11.11 -10.84
N TRP A 79 6.05 11.83 -9.75
CA TRP A 79 7.13 11.56 -8.80
C TRP A 79 6.68 10.56 -7.74
N SER A 80 7.47 9.51 -7.54
CA SER A 80 7.27 8.55 -6.44
C SER A 80 8.52 8.43 -5.57
N THR A 81 8.32 8.17 -4.29
CA THR A 81 9.42 7.89 -3.34
C THR A 81 9.95 6.47 -3.50
N SER A 82 9.35 5.62 -4.34
CA SER A 82 9.68 4.19 -4.49
C SER A 82 11.16 3.91 -4.77
N PRO A 83 11.86 4.63 -5.68
CA PRO A 83 13.30 4.42 -5.90
C PRO A 83 14.13 4.77 -4.67
N VAL A 84 13.75 5.82 -3.95
CA VAL A 84 14.41 6.28 -2.73
C VAL A 84 14.23 5.26 -1.61
N GLU A 85 13.01 4.74 -1.44
CA GLU A 85 12.73 3.66 -0.47
C GLU A 85 13.53 2.39 -0.76
N GLY A 86 13.69 2.04 -2.05
CA GLY A 86 14.55 0.93 -2.46
C GLY A 86 16.01 1.12 -2.00
N GLN A 87 16.57 2.31 -2.18
CA GLN A 87 17.92 2.62 -1.70
C GLN A 87 18.00 2.61 -0.16
N ILE A 88 17.01 3.18 0.52
CA ILE A 88 16.93 3.14 1.99
C ILE A 88 16.88 1.69 2.47
N ASN A 89 16.11 0.82 1.82
CA ASN A 89 16.02 -0.58 2.18
C ASN A 89 17.34 -1.31 1.93
N ARG A 90 18.01 -1.08 0.79
CA ARG A 90 19.35 -1.63 0.51
C ARG A 90 20.35 -1.26 1.61
N VAL A 91 20.39 0.02 2.01
CA VAL A 91 21.26 0.50 3.09
C VAL A 91 20.90 -0.13 4.43
N LYS A 92 19.60 -0.20 4.77
CA LYS A 92 19.10 -0.86 6.00
C LYS A 92 19.48 -2.34 6.04
N THR A 93 19.34 -3.05 4.92
CA THR A 93 19.71 -4.47 4.80
C THR A 93 21.20 -4.66 5.04
N LEU A 94 22.05 -3.87 4.37
CA LEU A 94 23.49 -3.91 4.58
C LEU A 94 23.89 -3.62 6.05
N LYS A 95 23.21 -2.67 6.69
CA LYS A 95 23.42 -2.40 8.12
C LYS A 95 23.01 -3.59 9.00
N ARG A 96 21.90 -4.27 8.68
CA ARG A 96 21.39 -5.45 9.40
C ARG A 96 22.30 -6.68 9.23
N THR A 97 22.85 -6.93 8.05
CA THR A 97 23.82 -8.03 7.84
C THR A 97 25.11 -7.84 8.64
N MET A 98 25.36 -6.61 9.10
CA MET A 98 26.47 -6.24 9.96
C MET A 98 26.06 -6.06 11.43
N TYR A 99 24.95 -6.67 11.85
CA TYR A 99 24.41 -6.62 13.21
C TYR A 99 24.18 -5.20 13.74
N GLY A 100 23.90 -4.24 12.86
CA GLY A 100 23.70 -2.84 13.23
C GLY A 100 24.98 -2.06 13.56
N ARG A 101 26.16 -2.72 13.54
CA ARG A 101 27.43 -2.14 14.00
C ARG A 101 28.17 -1.32 12.95
N ALA A 102 27.68 -1.30 11.71
CA ALA A 102 28.27 -0.50 10.66
C ALA A 102 27.97 1.00 10.88
N LYS A 103 29.01 1.76 11.22
CA LYS A 103 28.99 3.24 11.25
C LYS A 103 29.00 3.80 9.82
N LEU A 104 28.79 5.11 9.67
CA LEU A 104 28.64 5.78 8.37
C LEU A 104 29.76 5.45 7.39
N ASP A 105 31.02 5.51 7.83
CA ASP A 105 32.19 5.29 6.96
C ASP A 105 32.20 3.88 6.36
N LEU A 106 31.87 2.87 7.18
CA LEU A 106 31.82 1.47 6.78
C LEU A 106 30.62 1.17 5.87
N LEU A 107 29.47 1.78 6.15
CA LEU A 107 28.31 1.72 5.26
C LEU A 107 28.62 2.36 3.91
N ARG A 108 29.25 3.54 3.90
CA ARG A 108 29.63 4.25 2.68
C ARG A 108 30.59 3.42 1.84
N ALA A 109 31.64 2.86 2.45
CA ALA A 109 32.59 2.00 1.76
C ALA A 109 31.88 0.81 1.09
N ARG A 110 31.02 0.10 1.84
CA ARG A 110 30.28 -1.08 1.35
C ARG A 110 29.23 -0.76 0.27
N VAL A 111 28.60 0.42 0.32
CA VAL A 111 27.59 0.84 -0.67
C VAL A 111 28.24 1.24 -1.99
N LEU A 112 29.40 1.91 -1.94
CA LEU A 112 30.14 2.38 -3.10
C LEU A 112 31.04 1.29 -3.73
N SER A 113 31.40 0.26 -2.97
CA SER A 113 32.21 -0.87 -3.45
C SER A 113 31.38 -2.02 -4.05
N ALA A 114 30.07 -1.86 -4.15
CA ALA A 114 29.12 -2.90 -4.54
C ALA A 114 28.57 -2.66 -5.95
#